data_AF-A0A2N2V058-F1
#
_entry.id   AF-A0A2N2V058-F1
#
_cell.length_a   1.000
_cell.length_b   1.000
_cell.length_c   1.000
_cell.angle_alpha   90.00
_cell.angle_beta   90.00
_cell.angle_gamma   90.00
#
_symmetry.space_group_name_H-M   'P 1'
#
loop_
_entity.id
_entity.type
_entity.pdbx_description
1 polymer ?
#
loop_
_entity_poly.entity_id
_entity_poly.type
_entity_poly.pdbx_seq_one_letter_code
_entity_poly.pdbx_strand_id
1 'polypeptide(L)'
;MPYHSLAADAFGDRFALDALPLPRPAGGYVVQRLGSDLLLDRHSGELLPVRSAALAALFDSFDAAYAAAERWVETHCSAPEEHCLAIVPGAFDDLLKRHVLIYGVLQDHP
;
A
#
# COMPACT_ATOMS: atom_id res chain seq x y z
N MET A 1 21.78 11.70 -11.58
CA MET A 1 20.56 11.62 -10.76
C MET A 1 20.79 10.47 -9.78
N PRO A 2 20.95 10.71 -8.47
CA PRO A 2 21.13 9.61 -7.55
C PRO A 2 19.79 8.86 -7.48
N TYR A 3 19.76 7.64 -7.99
CA TYR A 3 18.72 6.68 -7.69
C TYR A 3 18.83 6.41 -6.18
N HIS A 4 17.92 6.98 -5.39
CA HIS A 4 17.74 6.52 -4.02
C HIS A 4 17.05 5.17 -4.11
N SER A 5 17.84 4.11 -4.30
CA SER A 5 17.33 2.75 -4.18
C SER A 5 16.92 2.55 -2.72
N LEU A 6 15.63 2.72 -2.46
CA LEU A 6 15.01 2.30 -1.21
C LEU A 6 15.33 0.83 -0.97
N ALA A 7 15.42 0.44 0.30
CA ALA A 7 15.64 -0.96 0.64
C ALA A 7 14.51 -1.84 0.06
N ALA A 8 14.80 -3.11 -0.23
CA ALA A 8 13.80 -4.01 -0.82
C ALA A 8 12.60 -4.26 0.11
N ASP A 9 12.82 -4.07 1.42
CA ASP A 9 11.89 -4.16 2.53
C ASP A 9 11.42 -2.78 3.03
N ALA A 10 11.73 -1.70 2.31
CA ALA A 10 11.40 -0.33 2.72
C ALA A 10 9.89 -0.18 3.05
N PHE A 11 9.02 -0.75 2.23
CA PHE A 11 7.56 -0.70 2.45
C PHE A 11 7.00 -1.97 3.12
N GLY A 12 7.85 -2.77 3.77
CA GLY A 12 7.52 -4.07 4.33
C GLY A 12 8.12 -5.23 3.53
N ASP A 13 8.15 -6.41 4.14
CA ASP A 13 8.67 -7.63 3.51
C ASP A 13 7.88 -8.01 2.26
N ARG A 14 8.59 -8.52 1.25
CA ARG A 14 7.96 -9.06 0.05
C ARG A 14 7.23 -10.36 0.39
N PHE A 15 5.92 -10.39 0.18
CA PHE A 15 5.09 -11.58 0.40
C PHE A 15 4.28 -11.96 -0.84
N ALA A 16 3.96 -13.26 -0.95
CA ALA A 16 3.01 -13.78 -1.93
C ALA A 16 1.65 -13.96 -1.26
N LEU A 17 0.58 -13.45 -1.90
CA LEU A 17 -0.78 -13.54 -1.34
C LEU A 17 -1.21 -14.99 -1.09
N ASP A 18 -0.83 -15.91 -1.97
CA ASP A 18 -1.14 -17.34 -1.86
C ASP A 18 -0.37 -18.06 -0.74
N ALA A 19 0.75 -17.50 -0.31
CA ALA A 19 1.59 -18.05 0.76
C ALA A 19 1.18 -17.55 2.15
N LEU A 20 0.30 -16.53 2.22
CA LEU A 20 -0.17 -15.98 3.47
C LEU A 20 -1.37 -16.80 3.99
N PRO A 21 -1.43 -17.14 5.29
CA PRO A 21 -2.59 -17.78 5.89
C PRO A 21 -3.73 -16.77 6.09
N LEU A 22 -4.23 -16.22 4.99
CA LEU A 22 -5.26 -15.20 5.03
C LEU A 22 -6.63 -15.83 5.35
N PRO A 23 -7.41 -15.22 6.26
CA PRO A 23 -8.78 -15.67 6.52
C PRO A 23 -9.72 -15.43 5.33
N ARG A 24 -9.31 -14.59 4.37
CA ARG A 24 -10.01 -14.32 3.10
C ARG A 24 -8.99 -14.15 1.97
N PRO A 25 -9.30 -14.57 0.74
CA PRO A 25 -8.41 -14.33 -0.38
C PRO A 25 -8.19 -12.83 -0.56
N ALA A 26 -6.93 -12.39 -0.59
CA ALA A 26 -6.59 -11.06 -1.03
C ALA A 26 -6.86 -10.93 -2.53
N GLY A 27 -7.38 -9.78 -2.95
CA GLY A 27 -7.53 -9.46 -4.37
C GLY A 27 -6.24 -8.94 -4.98
N GLY A 28 -5.34 -8.40 -4.14
CA GLY A 28 -4.09 -7.79 -4.60
C GLY A 28 -3.31 -7.13 -3.46
N TYR A 29 -2.40 -6.26 -3.84
CA TYR A 29 -1.54 -5.48 -2.95
C TYR A 29 -2.05 -4.05 -2.87
N VAL A 30 -2.03 -3.44 -1.69
CA VAL A 30 -2.40 -2.03 -1.52
C VAL A 30 -1.30 -1.31 -0.77
N VAL A 31 -1.04 -0.05 -1.13
CA VAL A 31 -0.09 0.80 -0.41
C VAL A 31 -0.87 1.65 0.58
N GLN A 32 -0.68 1.42 1.88
CA GLN A 32 -1.33 2.14 2.96
C GLN A 32 -0.38 3.15 3.58
N ARG A 33 -0.90 4.32 3.94
CA ARG A 33 -0.20 5.24 4.84
C ARG A 33 -0.33 4.78 6.29
N LEU A 34 0.80 4.54 6.95
CA LEU A 34 0.90 4.18 8.36
C LEU A 34 0.16 5.20 9.24
N GLY A 35 -0.57 4.69 10.23
CA GLY A 35 -1.35 5.52 11.16
C GLY A 35 -2.59 6.18 10.56
N SER A 36 -2.96 5.85 9.32
CA SER A 36 -4.08 6.45 8.61
C SER A 36 -4.89 5.43 7.81
N ASP A 37 -6.12 5.80 7.43
CA ASP A 37 -6.99 5.05 6.53
C ASP A 37 -6.81 5.45 5.06
N LEU A 38 -5.70 6.10 4.73
CA LEU A 38 -5.35 6.52 3.37
C LEU A 38 -4.61 5.41 2.62
N LEU A 39 -5.06 5.14 1.39
CA LEU A 39 -4.43 4.22 0.46
C LEU A 39 -3.98 4.96 -0.81
N LEU A 40 -2.87 4.52 -1.39
CA LEU A 40 -2.39 5.06 -2.66
C LEU A 40 -3.30 4.58 -3.80
N ASP A 41 -3.85 5.53 -4.52
CA ASP A 41 -4.63 5.27 -5.72
C ASP A 41 -3.71 5.00 -6.91
N ARG A 42 -3.92 3.86 -7.60
CA ARG A 42 -3.08 3.42 -8.72
C ARG A 42 -3.17 4.31 -9.96
N HIS A 43 -4.24 5.12 -10.09
CA HIS A 43 -4.49 5.92 -11.28
C HIS A 43 -3.97 7.35 -11.13
N SER A 44 -4.27 7.98 -10.01
CA SER A 44 -3.89 9.35 -9.69
C SER A 44 -2.53 9.45 -9.00
N GLY A 45 -2.08 8.39 -8.33
CA GLY A 45 -0.90 8.46 -7.47
C GLY A 45 -1.13 9.28 -6.21
N GLU A 46 -2.39 9.57 -5.86
CA GLU A 46 -2.77 10.32 -4.66
C GLU A 46 -3.15 9.38 -3.53
N LEU A 47 -3.01 9.85 -2.29
CA LEU A 47 -3.49 9.13 -1.12
C LEU A 47 -4.97 9.45 -0.89
N LEU A 48 -5.84 8.47 -1.10
CA LEU A 48 -7.28 8.60 -0.92
C LEU A 48 -7.77 7.77 0.27
N PRO A 49 -8.82 8.22 0.98
CA PRO A 49 -9.42 7.43 2.05
C PRO A 49 -9.91 6.07 1.53
N VAL A 50 -9.71 5.00 2.29
CA VAL A 50 -10.13 3.63 1.98
C VAL A 50 -11.63 3.52 1.65
N ARG A 51 -12.43 4.45 2.19
CA ARG A 51 -13.88 4.55 1.99
C ARG A 51 -14.27 5.30 0.70
N SER A 52 -13.32 5.85 -0.04
CA SER A 52 -13.59 6.56 -1.28
C SER A 52 -14.06 5.58 -2.35
N ALA A 53 -15.20 5.86 -2.95
CA ALA A 53 -15.76 5.02 -4.02
C ALA A 53 -14.95 5.09 -5.33
N ALA A 54 -14.19 6.16 -5.52
CA ALA A 54 -13.32 6.36 -6.68
C ALA A 54 -11.91 5.79 -6.48
N LEU A 55 -11.58 5.31 -5.27
CA LEU A 55 -10.28 4.75 -4.98
C LEU A 55 -10.08 3.44 -5.73
N ALA A 56 -8.96 3.31 -6.42
CA ALA A 56 -8.45 2.08 -6.98
C ALA A 56 -7.07 1.79 -6.37
N ALA A 57 -7.04 1.23 -5.15
CA ALA A 57 -5.79 0.96 -4.44
C ALA A 57 -5.18 -0.42 -4.74
N LEU A 58 -5.91 -1.27 -5.49
CA LEU A 58 -5.53 -2.66 -5.72
C LEU A 58 -4.52 -2.78 -6.86
N PHE A 59 -3.31 -3.21 -6.51
CA PHE A 59 -2.22 -3.54 -7.43
C PHE A 59 -2.15 -5.05 -7.64
N ASP A 60 -1.87 -5.42 -8.89
CA ASP A 60 -1.85 -6.82 -9.35
C ASP A 60 -0.59 -7.58 -8.85
N SER A 61 0.46 -6.87 -8.42
CA SER A 61 1.69 -7.44 -7.89
C SER A 61 2.35 -6.56 -6.84
N PHE A 62 3.18 -7.16 -5.98
CA PHE A 62 3.99 -6.42 -5.01
C PHE A 62 4.91 -5.42 -5.69
N ASP A 63 5.54 -5.81 -6.81
CA ASP A 63 6.43 -4.92 -7.57
C ASP A 63 5.69 -3.68 -8.12
N ALA A 64 4.44 -3.85 -8.56
CA ALA A 64 3.62 -2.73 -9.03
C ALA A 64 3.27 -1.77 -7.88
N ALA A 65 2.94 -2.32 -6.70
CA ALA A 65 2.70 -1.52 -5.50
C ALA A 65 3.98 -0.80 -5.04
N TYR A 66 5.13 -1.47 -5.07
CA TYR A 66 6.43 -0.91 -4.72
C TYR A 66 6.81 0.25 -5.64
N ALA A 67 6.71 0.08 -6.95
CA ALA A 67 7.03 1.14 -7.91
C ALA A 67 6.11 2.36 -7.74
N ALA A 68 4.83 2.15 -7.39
CA ALA A 68 3.91 3.25 -7.11
C ALA A 68 4.27 3.97 -5.80
N ALA A 69 4.60 3.21 -4.74
CA ALA A 69 5.04 3.76 -3.46
C ALA A 69 6.35 4.55 -3.59
N GLU A 70 7.34 4.00 -4.30
CA GLU A 70 8.62 4.66 -4.59
C GLU A 70 8.39 6.01 -5.28
N ARG A 71 7.58 6.04 -6.35
CA ARG A 71 7.24 7.30 -7.05
C ARG A 71 6.55 8.31 -6.13
N TRP A 72 5.68 7.84 -5.24
CA TRP A 72 5.02 8.72 -4.27
C TRP A 72 6.03 9.34 -3.32
N VAL A 73 6.94 8.51 -2.78
CA VAL A 73 8.02 8.94 -1.87
C VAL A 73 8.95 9.92 -2.58
N GLU A 74 9.40 9.64 -3.79
CA GLU A 74 10.23 10.56 -4.58
C GLU A 74 9.57 11.93 -4.80
N THR A 75 8.25 11.94 -4.95
CA THR A 75 7.48 13.16 -5.23
C THR A 75 7.16 13.95 -3.96
N HIS A 76 6.90 13.28 -2.84
CA HIS A 76 6.33 13.90 -1.62
C HIS A 76 7.26 13.91 -0.42
N CYS A 77 8.27 13.03 -0.37
CA CYS A 77 9.18 12.92 0.76
C CYS A 77 10.54 13.51 0.41
N SER A 78 11.01 14.46 1.22
CA SER A 78 12.39 14.97 1.11
C SER A 78 13.42 13.97 1.67
N ALA A 79 13.00 13.09 2.57
CA ALA A 79 13.78 11.99 3.13
C ALA A 79 13.03 10.66 2.84
N PRO A 80 13.50 9.85 1.88
CA PRO A 80 12.82 8.60 1.52
C PRO A 80 12.71 7.62 2.68
N GLU A 81 13.68 7.61 3.59
CA GLU A 81 13.78 6.69 4.72
C GLU A 81 12.76 6.97 5.84
N GLU A 82 12.18 8.17 5.85
CA GLU A 82 11.13 8.58 6.79
C GLU A 82 9.72 8.36 6.23
N HIS A 83 9.59 7.63 5.12
CA HIS A 83 8.28 7.43 4.49
C HIS A 83 7.30 6.76 5.47
N CYS A 84 6.05 7.21 5.44
CA CYS A 84 4.98 6.61 6.23
C CYS A 84 4.13 5.64 5.39
N LEU A 85 4.71 4.89 4.45
CA LEU A 85 3.99 3.96 3.57
C LEU A 85 4.31 2.50 3.90
N ALA A 86 3.33 1.62 3.75
CA ALA A 86 3.49 0.17 3.85
C ALA A 86 2.65 -0.54 2.80
N ILE A 87 3.19 -1.61 2.21
CA ILE A 87 2.48 -2.49 1.29
C ILE A 87 1.83 -3.60 2.10
N VAL A 88 0.52 -3.74 1.96
CA VAL A 88 -0.28 -4.71 2.71
C VAL A 88 -1.21 -5.46 1.77
N PRO A 89 -1.62 -6.71 2.12
CA PRO A 89 -2.60 -7.43 1.34
C PRO A 89 -3.97 -6.75 1.49
N GLY A 90 -4.60 -6.44 0.36
CA GLY A 90 -5.91 -5.83 0.30
C GLY A 90 -6.89 -6.65 -0.53
N ALA A 91 -8.17 -6.46 -0.27
CA ALA A 91 -9.25 -6.95 -1.12
C ALA A 91 -10.25 -5.83 -1.37
N PHE A 92 -10.89 -5.86 -2.54
CA PHE A 92 -12.06 -5.05 -2.77
C PHE A 92 -13.29 -5.87 -2.37
N ASP A 93 -14.09 -5.34 -1.44
CA ASP A 93 -15.34 -5.97 -1.05
C ASP A 93 -16.45 -5.47 -1.97
N ASP A 94 -16.89 -6.33 -2.89
CA ASP A 94 -17.92 -6.02 -3.87
C ASP A 94 -19.31 -5.82 -3.28
N LEU A 95 -19.59 -6.38 -2.09
CA LEU A 95 -20.85 -6.21 -1.37
C LEU A 95 -20.89 -4.84 -0.69
N LEU A 96 -19.77 -4.44 -0.09
CA LEU A 96 -19.65 -3.16 0.63
C LEU A 96 -19.13 -2.01 -0.25
N LYS A 97 -18.81 -2.29 -1.52
CA LYS A 97 -18.24 -1.38 -2.53
C LYS A 97 -17.08 -0.53 -1.98
N ARG A 98 -16.19 -1.17 -1.23
CA ARG A 98 -15.05 -0.51 -0.58
C ARG A 98 -13.84 -1.41 -0.48
N HIS A 99 -12.66 -0.80 -0.37
CA HIS A 99 -11.43 -1.53 -0.08
C HIS A 99 -11.44 -2.02 1.38
N VAL A 100 -11.00 -3.26 1.59
CA VAL A 100 -10.84 -3.87 2.91
C VAL A 100 -9.40 -4.31 3.05
N LEU A 101 -8.74 -3.78 4.09
CA LEU A 101 -7.40 -4.18 4.49
C LEU A 101 -7.51 -5.49 5.27
N ILE A 102 -6.76 -6.52 4.83
CA ILE A 102 -6.78 -7.83 5.52
C ILE A 102 -5.86 -7.78 6.75
N TYR A 103 -4.80 -6.98 6.68
CA TYR A 103 -3.98 -6.57 7.82
C TYR A 103 -3.84 -5.05 7.80
N GLY A 104 -4.34 -4.39 8.85
CA GLY A 104 -4.05 -2.98 9.07
C GLY A 104 -2.72 -2.86 9.80
N VAL A 105 -1.75 -2.17 9.21
CA VAL A 105 -0.50 -1.84 9.90
C VAL A 105 -0.79 -0.64 10.79
N LEU A 106 -1.03 -0.91 12.07
CA LEU A 106 -1.07 0.15 13.07
C LEU A 106 0.36 0.66 13.27
N GLN A 107 0.52 1.98 13.27
CA GLN A 107 1.77 2.58 13.67
C GLN A 107 1.95 2.26 15.16
N ASP A 108 2.92 1.42 15.49
CA ASP A 108 3.31 1.16 16.88
C ASP A 108 3.92 2.46 17.39
N HIS A 109 3.11 3.29 18.03
CA HIS A 109 3.61 4.43 18.77
C HIS A 109 3.75 3.97 20.23
N PRO A 110 4.96 4.08 20.83
CA PRO A 110 5.18 3.69 22.22
C PRO A 110 4.34 4.50 23.21
#